data_AF-A0A2T4TTZ1-F1
#
_entry.id   AF-A0A2T4TTZ1-F1
#
_cell.length_a   1.000
_cell.length_b   1.000
_cell.length_c   1.000
_cell.angle_alpha   90.00
_cell.angle_beta   90.00
_cell.angle_gamma   90.00
#
_symmetry.space_group_name_H-M   'P 1'
#
loop_
_entity.id
_entity.type
_entity.pdbx_description
1 polymer ?
#
loop_
_entity_poly.entity_id
_entity_poly.type
_entity_poly.pdbx_seq_one_letter_code
_entity_poly.pdbx_strand_id
1 'polypeptide(L)' 'MSRFILQKSTRPGWWVLTDTRNGIVVRFEQGKFNETQKITWLNDEPVSDYMQIARIMREIGEYMYENHKELI' A
#
# COMPACT_ATOMS: atom_id res chain seq x y z
N MET A 1 -13.17 4.61 11.42
CA MET A 1 -12.49 4.79 10.12
C MET A 1 -11.68 3.55 9.83
N SER A 2 -11.78 2.99 8.62
CA SER A 2 -10.95 1.85 8.21
C SER A 2 -9.51 2.30 8.00
N ARG A 3 -8.55 1.60 8.59
CA ARG A 3 -7.11 1.90 8.47
C ARG A 3 -6.64 1.88 7.01
N PHE A 4 -7.13 0.91 6.25
CA PHE A 4 -6.76 0.72 4.86
C PHE A 4 -7.90 1.18 3.95
N ILE A 5 -7.55 2.01 2.98
CA ILE A 5 -8.46 2.51 1.94
C ILE A 5 -7.88 2.08 0.59
N LEU A 6 -8.57 1.20 -0.11
CA LEU A 6 -8.19 0.73 -1.43
C LEU A 6 -9.07 1.41 -2.50
N GLN A 7 -8.44 2.00 -3.50
CA GLN A 7 -9.11 2.72 -4.58
C GLN A 7 -8.47 2.37 -5.93
N LYS A 8 -9.26 2.46 -7.01
CA LYS A 8 -8.73 2.38 -8.37
C LYS A 8 -7.88 3.62 -8.66
N SER A 9 -6.73 3.41 -9.29
CA SER A 9 -5.93 4.50 -9.82
C SER A 9 -6.61 5.13 -11.03
N THR A 10 -6.27 6.39 -11.32
CA THR A 10 -6.60 7.02 -12.61
C THR A 10 -5.88 6.37 -13.77
N ARG A 11 -4.76 5.66 -13.50
CA ARG A 11 -4.06 4.83 -14.48
C ARG A 11 -4.75 3.47 -14.61
N PRO A 12 -5.18 3.04 -15.83
CA PRO A 12 -5.79 1.73 -16.03
C PRO A 12 -4.90 0.58 -15.55
N GLY A 13 -5.50 -0.38 -14.85
CA GLY A 13 -4.80 -1.56 -14.31
C GLY A 13 -3.97 -1.30 -13.05
N TRP A 14 -4.05 -0.10 -12.47
CA TRP A 14 -3.33 0.25 -11.24
C TRP A 14 -4.28 0.50 -10.08
N TRP A 15 -3.78 0.24 -8.88
CA TRP A 15 -4.50 0.40 -7.63
C TRP A 15 -3.71 1.28 -6.66
N VAL A 16 -4.44 1.94 -5.76
CA VAL A 16 -3.91 2.82 -4.73
C VAL A 16 -4.43 2.36 -3.39
N LEU A 17 -3.54 1.89 -2.53
CA LEU A 17 -3.83 1.56 -1.14
C LEU A 17 -3.29 2.67 -0.24
N THR A 18 -4.13 3.22 0.63
CA THR A 18 -3.75 4.21 1.63
C THR A 18 -3.85 3.60 3.02
N ASP A 19 -2.74 3.58 3.76
CA ASP A 19 -2.72 3.32 5.20
C ASP A 19 -2.83 4.66 5.94
N THR A 20 -4.04 4.97 6.40
CA THR A 20 -4.34 6.25 7.05
C THR A 20 -3.69 6.38 8.43
N ARG A 21 -3.27 5.27 9.05
CA ARG A 21 -2.63 5.28 10.36
C ARG A 21 -1.16 5.68 10.26
N ASN A 22 -0.47 5.15 9.26
CA ASN A 22 0.96 5.41 9.05
C ASN A 22 1.23 6.53 8.04
N GLY A 23 0.20 7.06 7.38
CA GLY A 23 0.35 8.10 6.37
C GLY A 23 1.09 7.61 5.12
N ILE A 24 0.81 6.37 4.70
CA ILE A 24 1.47 5.74 3.54
C ILE A 24 0.47 5.54 2.42
N VAL A 25 0.91 5.82 1.19
CA VAL A 25 0.24 5.43 -0.04
C VAL A 25 1.10 4.43 -0.79
N VAL A 26 0.54 3.27 -1.10
CA VAL A 26 1.15 2.25 -1.96
C VAL A 26 0.40 2.18 -3.27
N ARG A 27 1.13 2.30 -4.39
CA ARG A 27 0.59 2.10 -5.74
C ARG A 27 1.20 0.85 -6.36
N PHE A 28 0.38 0.08 -7.06
CA PHE A 28 0.80 -1.16 -7.71
C PHE A 28 -0.05 -1.47 -8.94
N GLU A 29 0.49 -2.26 -9.86
CA GLU A 29 -0.22 -2.84 -11.00
C GLU A 29 -0.93 -4.13 -10.55
N GLN A 30 -2.16 -4.31 -11.00
CA GLN A 30 -2.96 -5.49 -10.68
C GLN A 30 -2.25 -6.79 -11.10
N GLY A 31 -2.16 -7.76 -10.19
CA GLY A 31 -1.50 -9.04 -10.39
C GLY A 31 0.03 -8.98 -10.42
N LYS A 32 0.63 -7.83 -10.08
CA LYS A 32 2.07 -7.63 -9.95
C LYS A 32 2.39 -6.86 -8.67
N PHE A 33 1.73 -7.25 -7.58
CA PHE A 33 1.82 -6.48 -6.35
C PHE A 33 3.27 -6.34 -5.92
N ASN A 34 4.02 -7.42 -5.76
CA ASN A 34 5.39 -7.39 -5.23
C ASN A 34 6.42 -6.73 -6.17
N GLU A 35 6.19 -6.75 -7.48
CA GLU A 35 7.11 -6.24 -8.48
C GLU A 35 6.97 -4.73 -8.71
N THR A 36 5.79 -4.18 -8.46
CA THR A 36 5.44 -2.81 -8.90
C THR A 36 5.10 -1.84 -7.76
N GLN A 37 5.28 -2.26 -6.50
CA GLN A 37 5.00 -1.42 -5.34
C GLN A 37 5.79 -0.11 -5.40
N LYS A 38 5.06 1.00 -5.32
CA LYS A 38 5.63 2.33 -5.11
C LYS A 38 5.04 2.93 -3.86
N ILE A 39 5.90 3.13 -2.88
CA ILE A 39 5.57 3.72 -1.58
C ILE A 39 5.71 5.24 -1.69
N THR A 40 4.75 5.98 -1.14
CA THR A 40 4.76 7.44 -1.03
C THR A 40 4.30 7.80 0.38
N TRP A 41 5.07 8.64 1.06
CA TRP A 41 4.75 9.17 2.38
C TRP A 41 3.85 10.40 2.23
N LEU A 42 2.79 10.50 3.02
CA LEU A 42 1.90 11.67 3.03
C LEU A 42 2.46 12.82 3.87
N ASN A 43 3.35 12.51 4.81
CA ASN A 43 4.09 13.51 5.57
C ASN A 43 5.42 13.81 4.86
N ASP A 44 5.87 15.06 4.93
CA ASP A 44 7.12 15.52 4.32
C ASP A 44 8.39 14.88 4.96
N GLU A 45 8.22 14.14 6.06
CA GLU A 45 9.29 13.36 6.68
C GLU A 45 9.09 11.86 6.39
N PRO A 46 9.98 11.24 5.58
CA PRO A 46 9.97 9.79 5.44
C PRO A 46 10.27 9.13 6.78
N VAL A 47 9.59 8.03 7.07
CA VAL A 47 9.94 7.18 8.23
C VAL A 47 11.40 6.77 8.09
N SER A 48 12.24 7.20 9.03
CA SER A 48 13.68 6.90 9.05
C SER A 48 13.99 5.48 9.52
N ASP A 49 13.00 4.78 10.10
CA ASP A 49 13.13 3.42 10.62
C ASP A 49 12.70 2.37 9.57
N TYR A 50 13.69 1.77 8.92
CA TYR A 50 13.49 0.68 7.96
C TYR A 50 12.74 -0.54 8.54
N MET A 51 12.88 -0.84 9.83
CA MET A 51 12.15 -1.95 10.46
C MET A 51 10.67 -1.62 10.58
N GLN A 52 10.36 -0.36 10.89
CA GLN A 52 8.98 0.12 10.91
C GLN A 52 8.36 0.03 9.50
N ILE A 53 9.09 0.45 8.45
CA ILE A 53 8.64 0.31 7.06
C ILE A 53 8.35 -1.15 6.72
N ALA A 54 9.28 -2.06 7.01
CA ALA A 54 9.11 -3.49 6.72
C ALA A 54 7.87 -4.08 7.41
N ARG A 55 7.63 -3.69 8.67
CA ARG A 55 6.43 -4.10 9.41
C ARG A 55 5.16 -3.58 8.77
N ILE A 56 5.12 -2.30 8.38
CA ILE A 56 3.95 -1.70 7.75
C ILE A 56 3.67 -2.38 6.40
N MET A 57 4.69 -2.62 5.59
CA MET A 57 4.53 -3.31 4.31
C MET A 57 4.03 -4.75 4.47
N ARG A 58 4.46 -5.46 5.52
CA ARG A 58 3.90 -6.79 5.84
C ARG A 58 2.42 -6.70 6.17
N GLU A 59 2.03 -5.77 7.05
CA GLU A 59 0.62 -5.56 7.44
C GLU A 59 -0.26 -5.18 6.23
N ILE A 60 0.28 -4.39 5.29
CA ILE A 60 -0.39 -4.07 4.01
C ILE A 60 -0.55 -5.34 3.15
N GLY A 61 0.50 -6.15 3.03
CA GLY A 61 0.46 -7.40 2.26
C GLY A 61 -0.54 -8.41 2.82
N GLU A 62 -0.58 -8.56 4.15
CA GLU A 62 -1.57 -9.38 4.86
C GLU A 62 -3.00 -8.90 4.56
N TYR A 63 -3.26 -7.59 4.69
CA TYR A 63 -4.57 -7.02 4.36
C TYR A 63 -4.98 -7.28 2.91
N MET A 64 -4.06 -7.12 1.95
CA MET A 64 -4.34 -7.37 0.54
C MET A 64 -4.63 -8.85 0.27
N TYR A 65 -3.87 -9.76 0.89
CA TYR A 65 -4.10 -11.20 0.72
C TYR A 65 -5.43 -11.67 1.32
N GLU A 66 -5.83 -11.11 2.47
CA GLU A 66 -7.07 -11.51 3.15
C GLU A 66 -8.32 -10.95 2.48
N ASN A 67 -8.26 -9.74 1.91
CA ASN A 67 -9.44 -9.00 1.47
C ASN A 67 -9.55 -8.78 -0.04
N HIS A 68 -8.42 -8.82 -0.76
CA HIS A 68 -8.31 -8.40 -2.16
C HIS A 68 -7.31 -9.27 -2.95
N LYS A 69 -7.27 -10.58 -2.66
CA LYS A 69 -6.32 -11.54 -3.24
C LYS A 69 -6.34 -11.55 -4.77
N GLU A 70 -7.50 -11.29 -5.37
CA GLU A 70 -7.71 -11.21 -6.81
C GLU A 70 -6.98 -10.04 -7.50
N LEU A 71 -6.45 -9.09 -6.71
CA LEU A 71 -5.77 -7.90 -7.23
C LEU A 71 -4.24 -7.98 -7.16
N ILE A 72 -3.67 -8.92 -6.40
CA ILE A 72 -2.24 -8.96 -6.07
C ILE A 72 -1.46 -10.09 -6.74
#